data_AF-X1K0E2-F1
#
_entry.id   AF-X1K0E2-F1
#
_cell.length_a   1.000
_cell.length_b   1.000
_cell.length_c   1.000
_cell.angle_alpha   90.00
_cell.angle_beta   90.00
_cell.angle_gamma   90.00
#
_symmetry.space_group_name_H-M   'P 1'
#
loop_
_entity.id
_entity.type
_entity.pdbx_description
1 polymer ?
#
loop_
_entity_poly.entity_id
_entity_poly.type
_entity_poly.pdbx_seq_one_letter_code
_entity_poly.pdbx_strand_id
1 'polypeptide(L)' 'MPKLVELTLSQIIAGLRKGVFSSRELTQAFLARIDRLESQLHAYITLTPALALAQAEHAD' A
#
# COMPACT_ATOMS: atom_id res chain seq x y z
N MET A 1 14.92 1.52 -7.09
CA MET A 1 14.13 2.23 -6.07
C MET A 1 13.70 1.23 -5.02
N PRO A 2 13.84 1.50 -3.71
CA PRO A 2 13.29 0.60 -2.69
C PRO A 2 11.80 0.41 -2.95
N LYS A 3 11.29 -0.82 -2.82
CA LYS A 3 9.85 -1.06 -3.03
C LYS A 3 9.10 -0.34 -1.90
N LEU A 4 8.01 0.38 -2.20
CA LEU A 4 7.24 1.13 -1.19
C LEU A 4 6.84 0.28 0.04
N VAL A 5 6.66 -1.03 -0.18
CA VAL A 5 6.34 -2.05 0.85
C VAL A 5 7.50 -2.42 1.79
N GLU A 6 8.70 -1.87 1.59
CA GLU A 6 9.89 -2.09 2.43
C GLU A 6 10.19 -0.89 3.34
N LEU A 7 9.50 0.23 3.13
CA LEU A 7 9.68 1.44 3.91
C LEU A 7 9.14 1.26 5.33
N THR A 8 9.83 1.84 6.31
CA THR A 8 9.27 1.97 7.66
C THR A 8 8.13 2.97 7.68
N LEU A 9 7.26 2.90 8.70
CA LEU A 9 6.17 3.86 8.86
C LEU A 9 6.65 5.32 8.84
N SER A 10 7.78 5.61 9.49
CA SER A 10 8.36 6.95 9.50
C SER A 10 8.81 7.41 8.11
N GLN A 11 9.36 6.49 7.30
CA GLN A 11 9.74 6.79 5.91
C GLN A 11 8.51 6.99 5.02
N ILE A 12 7.45 6.20 5.22
CA ILE A 12 6.17 6.36 4.53
C ILE A 12 5.58 7.74 4.80
N ILE A 13 5.45 8.12 6.08
CA ILE A 13 4.92 9.43 6.49
C ILE A 13 5.74 10.57 5.89
N ALA A 14 7.08 10.45 5.93
CA ALA A 14 7.96 11.45 5.36
C ALA A 14 7.81 11.55 3.83
N GLY A 15 7.62 10.43 3.13
CA GLY A 15 7.40 10.39 1.68
C GLY A 15 6.07 11.01 1.26
N LEU A 16 4.98 10.67 1.96
CA LEU A 16 3.64 11.24 1.74
C LEU A 16 3.64 12.76 1.96
N ARG A 17 4.18 13.24 3.08
CA ARG A 17 4.26 14.69 3.38
C ARG A 17 5.11 15.47 2.36
N LYS A 18 6.09 14.81 1.75
CA LYS A 18 6.94 15.40 0.71
C LYS A 18 6.35 15.26 -0.70
N GLY A 19 5.21 14.58 -0.86
CA GLY A 19 4.62 14.31 -2.17
C GLY A 19 5.48 13.43 -3.06
N VAL A 20 6.35 12.58 -2.48
CA VAL A 20 7.21 11.66 -3.25
C VAL A 20 6.39 10.54 -3.90
N PHE A 21 5.29 10.18 -3.24
CA PHE A 21 4.27 9.27 -3.72
C PHE A 21 2.96 9.61 -3.02
N SER A 22 1.85 9.17 -3.59
CA SER A 22 0.51 9.35 -3.05
C SER A 22 0.08 8.15 -2.18
N SER A 23 -0.89 8.36 -1.31
CA SER A 23 -1.61 7.35 -0.55
C SER A 23 -2.17 6.26 -1.47
N ARG A 24 -2.70 6.64 -2.63
CA ARG A 24 -3.15 5.70 -3.67
C ARG A 24 -2.00 4.82 -4.18
N GLU A 25 -0.86 5.40 -4.55
CA GLU A 25 0.31 4.67 -5.05
C GLU A 25 0.86 3.70 -3.99
N LEU A 26 0.93 4.15 -2.73
CA LEU A 26 1.32 3.32 -1.60
C LEU A 26 0.37 2.12 -1.45
N THR A 27 -0.94 2.37 -1.48
CA THR A 27 -1.96 1.33 -1.32
C THR A 27 -1.91 0.31 -2.45
N GLN A 28 -1.73 0.76 -3.69
CA GLN A 28 -1.54 -0.11 -4.85
C GLN A 28 -0.30 -1.01 -4.69
N ALA A 29 0.80 -0.48 -4.15
CA ALA A 29 2.01 -1.27 -3.93
C ALA A 29 1.81 -2.41 -2.91
N PHE A 30 1.05 -2.18 -1.84
CA PHE A 30 0.69 -3.22 -0.87
C PHE A 30 -0.27 -4.24 -1.47
N LEU A 31 -1.32 -3.82 -2.18
CA LEU A 31 -2.25 -4.72 -2.85
C LEU A 31 -1.54 -5.63 -3.87
N ALA A 32 -0.59 -5.08 -4.66
CA ALA A 32 0.22 -5.87 -5.59
C ALA A 32 1.19 -6.84 -4.88
N ARG A 33 1.55 -6.59 -3.62
CA ARG A 33 2.31 -7.56 -2.82
C ARG A 33 1.42 -8.67 -2.30
N ILE A 34 0.22 -8.33 -1.84
CA ILE A 34 -0.78 -9.29 -1.39
C ILE A 34 -1.10 -10.26 -2.53
N ASP A 35 -1.46 -9.74 -3.71
CA ASP A 35 -1.82 -10.55 -4.89
C ASP A 35 -0.74 -11.60 -5.26
N ARG A 36 0.54 -11.24 -5.11
CA ARG A 36 1.68 -12.13 -5.41
C ARG A 36 1.94 -13.21 -4.36
N LEU A 37 1.65 -12.93 -3.09
CA LEU A 37 2.08 -13.78 -1.97
C LEU A 37 0.92 -14.53 -1.29
N GLU A 38 -0.30 -14.04 -1.44
CA GLU A 38 -1.45 -14.54 -0.69
C GLU A 38 -1.79 -16.00 -1.02
N SER A 39 -1.56 -16.42 -2.26
CA SER A 39 -1.74 -17.82 -2.68
C SER A 39 -0.81 -18.80 -1.97
N GLN A 40 0.29 -18.33 -1.38
CA GLN A 40 1.27 -19.15 -0.67
C GLN A 40 1.18 -18.99 0.84
N LEU A 41 0.87 -17.77 1.30
CA LEU A 41 0.90 -17.43 2.73
C LEU A 41 -0.45 -17.62 3.41
N HIS A 42 -1.56 -17.49 2.66
CA HIS A 42 -2.92 -17.54 3.21
C HIS A 42 -3.08 -16.64 4.45
N ALA A 43 -2.55 -15.41 4.38
CA ALA A 43 -2.49 -14.48 5.50
C ALA A 43 -3.77 -13.64 5.67
N TYR A 44 -4.58 -13.53 4.61
CA TYR A 44 -5.80 -12.73 4.60
C TYR A 44 -7.02 -13.58 4.29
N ILE A 45 -8.05 -13.47 5.14
CA ILE A 45 -9.34 -14.17 4.92
C ILE A 45 -10.17 -13.45 3.85
N THR A 46 -10.26 -12.11 3.95
CA THR A 46 -11.05 -11.29 3.04
C THR A 46 -10.23 -10.09 2.61
N LEU A 47 -10.14 -9.89 1.29
CA LEU A 47 -9.52 -8.71 0.71
C LEU A 47 -10.59 -7.68 0.34
N THR A 48 -10.31 -6.39 0.57
CA THR A 48 -11.17 -5.27 0.18
C THR A 48 -10.45 -4.23 -0.69
N PRO A 49 -9.88 -4.61 -1.85
CA PRO A 49 -9.02 -3.72 -2.63
C PRO A 49 -9.69 -2.41 -3.06
N ALA A 50 -10.96 -2.50 -3.49
CA ALA A 50 -11.72 -1.33 -3.92
C ALA A 50 -11.95 -0.33 -2.79
N LEU A 51 -12.27 -0.81 -1.58
CA LEU A 51 -12.43 0.03 -0.40
C LEU A 51 -11.11 0.70 0.00
N ALA A 52 -10.01 -0.08 0.02
CA ALA A 52 -8.70 0.43 0.36
C ALA A 52 -8.26 1.54 -0.61
N LEU A 53 -8.49 1.36 -1.91
CA LEU A 53 -8.20 2.39 -2.92
C LEU A 53 -9.06 3.64 -2.75
N ALA A 54 -10.37 3.49 -2.49
CA ALA A 54 -11.25 4.63 -2.26
C ALA A 54 -10.84 5.45 -1.02
N GLN A 55 -10.43 4.78 0.06
CA GLN A 55 -9.91 5.45 1.25
C GLN A 55 -8.58 6.16 1.00
N ALA A 56 -7.71 5.55 0.19
CA ALA A 56 -6.44 6.14 -0.18
C ALA A 56 -6.62 7.41 -1.03
N GLU A 57 -7.57 7.41 -1.96
CA GLU A 57 -7.94 8.60 -2.75
C GLU A 57 -8.49 9.72 -1.87
N HIS A 58 -9.22 9.41 -0.80
CA HIS A 58 -9.73 10.42 0.13
C HIS A 58 -8.64 11.00 1.06
N ALA A 59 -7.53 10.29 1.23
CA ALA A 59 -6.43 10.66 2.12
C ALA A 59 -5.29 11.42 1.43
N ASP A 60 -5.27 11.45 0.10
CA ASP A 60 -4.34 12.25 -0.72
C ASP A 60 -4.66 13.75 -0.65
#